data_AF-A0A395W5P1-F1
#
_entry.id   AF-A0A395W5P1-F1
#
_cell.length_a   1.000
_cell.length_b   1.000
_cell.length_c   1.000
_cell.angle_alpha   90.00
_cell.angle_beta   90.00
_cell.angle_gamma   90.00
#
_symmetry.space_group_name_H-M   'P 1'
#
loop_
_entity.id
_entity.type
_entity.pdbx_description
1 polymer ?
#
loop_
_entity_poly.entity_id
_entity_poly.type
_entity_poly.pdbx_seq_one_letter_code
_entity_poly.pdbx_strand_id
1 'polypeptide(L)' 'METKNEIRIGDWVRLKSDLTKGYNVRGISASKYFLDCLTFDGKRDFFKIEEVELITDKDKIDYLENRKDELFRS' A
#
# COMPACT_ATOMS: atom_id res chain seq x y z
N MET A 1 -0.80 24.86 -4.77
CA MET A 1 -0.10 23.96 -3.83
C MET A 1 -0.71 22.59 -4.05
N GLU A 2 -0.09 21.78 -4.91
CA GLU A 2 -0.61 20.46 -5.25
C GLU A 2 -0.73 19.65 -3.97
N THR A 3 -1.95 19.21 -3.66
CA THR A 3 -2.23 18.22 -2.64
C THR A 3 -1.40 16.99 -2.96
N LYS A 4 -0.27 16.82 -2.28
CA LYS A 4 0.38 15.51 -2.17
C LYS A 4 -0.71 14.56 -1.69
N ASN A 5 -1.11 13.61 -2.53
CA ASN A 5 -2.12 12.62 -2.18
C ASN A 5 -1.69 11.98 -0.85
N GLU A 6 -2.46 12.26 0.21
CA GLU A 6 -2.18 11.77 1.55
C GLU A 6 -2.49 10.27 1.57
N ILE A 7 -1.51 9.45 1.91
CA ILE A 7 -1.67 7.98 2.03
C ILE A 7 -2.56 7.69 3.24
N ARG A 8 -3.57 6.84 3.04
CA ARG A 8 -4.56 6.43 4.04
C ARG A 8 -4.57 4.91 4.22
N ILE A 9 -5.14 4.47 5.34
CA ILE A 9 -5.43 3.05 5.57
C ILE A 9 -6.39 2.57 4.47
N GLY A 10 -6.08 1.41 3.87
CA GLY A 10 -6.80 0.83 2.75
C GLY A 10 -6.17 1.17 1.38
N ASP A 11 -5.32 2.19 1.30
CA ASP A 11 -4.66 2.53 0.04
C ASP A 11 -3.67 1.46 -0.39
N TRP A 12 -3.48 1.36 -1.70
CA TRP A 12 -2.42 0.55 -2.29
C TRP A 12 -1.21 1.42 -2.63
N VAL A 13 -0.05 0.98 -2.15
CA VAL A 13 1.23 1.65 -2.37
C VAL A 13 2.22 0.68 -3.01
N ARG A 14 3.30 1.22 -3.58
CA ARG A 14 4.46 0.45 -4.04
C ARG A 14 5.74 1.13 -3.58
N LEU A 15 6.82 0.37 -3.51
CA LEU A 15 8.14 0.95 -3.25
C LEU A 15 8.61 1.70 -4.49
N LYS A 16 9.23 2.86 -4.29
CA LYS A 16 9.87 3.62 -5.39
C LYS A 16 11.01 2.82 -6.03
N SER A 17 11.65 1.94 -5.27
CA SER A 17 12.71 1.04 -5.74
C SER A 17 12.19 -0.22 -6.42
N ASP A 18 10.91 -0.59 -6.22
CA ASP A 18 10.30 -1.79 -6.79
C ASP A 18 8.84 -1.52 -7.19
N LEU A 19 8.65 -1.27 -8.49
CA LEU A 19 7.35 -0.94 -9.06
C LEU A 19 6.47 -2.16 -9.36
N THR A 20 7.03 -3.37 -9.18
CA THR A 20 6.38 -4.64 -9.54
C THR A 20 5.41 -5.10 -8.46
N LYS A 21 5.66 -4.72 -7.20
CA LYS A 21 4.88 -5.17 -6.04
C LYS A 21 3.93 -4.08 -5.54
N GLY A 22 2.72 -4.51 -5.18
CA GLY A 22 1.73 -3.66 -4.50
C GLY A 22 1.55 -4.11 -3.06
N TYR A 23 1.37 -3.14 -2.17
CA TYR A 23 1.18 -3.35 -0.74
C TYR A 23 -0.05 -2.58 -0.27
N ASN A 24 -0.90 -3.21 0.54
CA ASN A 24 -2.08 -2.53 1.10
C ASN A 24 -1.75 -1.94 2.47
N VAL A 25 -2.05 -0.66 2.68
CA VAL A 25 -1.80 0.02 3.95
C VAL A 25 -2.82 -0.42 4.99
N ARG A 26 -2.34 -1.01 6.09
CA ARG A 26 -3.15 -1.49 7.22
C ARG A 26 -3.08 -0.59 8.43
N GLY A 27 -1.99 0.14 8.57
CA GLY A 27 -1.80 1.09 9.66
C GLY A 27 -0.84 2.20 9.29
N ILE A 28 -0.97 3.31 10.00
CA ILE A 28 -0.06 4.43 9.92
C ILE A 28 0.45 4.67 11.34
N SER A 29 1.76 4.71 11.52
CA SER A 29 2.37 4.96 12.83
C SER A 29 1.92 6.31 13.38
N ALA A 30 1.88 6.45 14.72
CA ALA A 30 1.54 7.72 15.37
C ALA A 30 2.47 8.88 14.94
N SER A 31 3.72 8.55 14.62
CA SER A 31 4.72 9.50 14.11
C SER A 31 4.48 9.95 12.65
N LYS A 32 3.55 9.30 11.94
CA LYS A 32 3.28 9.50 10.51
C LYS A 32 4.48 9.30 9.57
N TYR A 33 5.55 8.65 10.02
CA TYR A 33 6.71 8.34 9.16
C TYR A 33 6.68 6.93 8.58
N PHE A 34 6.00 6.00 9.27
CA PHE A 34 5.96 4.59 8.91
C PHE A 34 4.56 4.10 8.61
N LEU A 35 4.47 3.20 7.65
CA LEU A 35 3.27 2.45 7.25
C LEU A 35 3.42 0.99 7.67
N ASP A 36 2.36 0.42 8.24
CA ASP A 36 2.16 -1.04 8.34
C ASP A 36 1.44 -1.47 7.07
N CYS A 37 2.09 -2.31 6.27
CA CYS A 37 1.66 -2.71 4.95
C CYS A 37 1.52 -4.23 4.86
N LEU A 38 0.54 -4.70 4.09
CA LEU A 38 0.38 -6.12 3.79
C LEU A 38 0.69 -6.42 2.32
N THR A 39 1.44 -7.50 2.11
CA THR A 39 1.76 -8.10 0.80
C THR A 39 0.65 -9.03 0.31
N PHE A 40 0.74 -9.43 -0.95
CA PHE A 40 -0.10 -10.48 -1.53
C PHE A 40 0.03 -11.83 -0.82
N ASP A 41 1.21 -12.13 -0.27
CA ASP A 41 1.47 -13.41 0.40
C ASP A 41 0.99 -13.40 1.87
N GLY A 42 0.20 -12.41 2.28
CA GLY A 42 -0.28 -12.26 3.66
C GLY A 42 0.80 -11.84 4.66
N LYS A 43 2.01 -11.48 4.19
CA LYS A 43 3.10 -11.00 5.06
C LYS A 43 2.94 -9.51 5.34
N ARG A 44 3.23 -9.12 6.58
CA ARG A 44 3.34 -7.73 6.99
C ARG A 44 4.76 -7.22 6.80
N ASP A 45 4.86 -6.01 6.26
CA ASP A 45 6.10 -5.26 6.14
C ASP A 45 5.89 -3.82 6.61
N PHE A 46 6.98 -3.19 7.06
CA PHE A 46 6.98 -1.81 7.50
C PHE A 46 7.84 -0.96 6.58
N PHE A 47 7.27 0.12 6.06
CA PHE A 47 7.97 1.01 5.13
C PHE A 47 7.93 2.45 5.61
N LYS A 48 8.96 3.22 5.29
CA LYS A 48 8.88 4.67 5.45
C LYS A 48 8.00 5.27 4.36
N ILE A 49 7.20 6.28 4.70
CA ILE A 49 6.36 6.98 3.72
C ILE A 49 7.18 7.54 2.56
N GLU A 50 8.41 7.98 2.81
CA GLU A 50 9.30 8.52 1.77
C GLU A 50 9.77 7.47 0.74
N GLU A 51 9.75 6.19 1.08
CA GLU A 51 10.20 5.08 0.24
C GLU A 51 9.09 4.55 -0.67
N VAL A 52 7.84 4.94 -0.41
CA VAL A 52 6.67 4.46 -1.14
C VAL A 52 6.01 5.56 -1.97
N GLU A 53 5.19 5.13 -2.92
CA GLU A 53 4.28 5.98 -3.66
C GLU A 53 2.91 5.32 -3.81
N LEU A 54 1.87 6.15 -3.90
CA LEU A 54 0.49 5.70 -4.08
C LEU A 54 0.32 5.10 -5.48
N ILE A 55 -0.33 3.95 -5.55
CA ILE A 55 -0.80 3.40 -6.83
C ILE A 55 -2.10 4.12 -7.16
N THR A 56 -2.12 4.86 -8.27
CA THR A 56 -3.29 5.61 -8.76
C THR A 56 -3.93 5.01 -10.01
N ASP A 57 -3.28 4.01 -10.60
CA ASP A 57 -3.80 3.26 -11.75
C ASP A 57 -5.02 2.44 -11.32
N LYS A 58 -6.19 2.78 -11.89
CA LYS A 58 -7.47 2.19 -11.50
C LYS A 58 -7.55 0.71 -11.86
N ASP A 59 -7.09 0.31 -13.04
CA ASP A 59 -7.12 -1.09 -13.48
C ASP A 59 -6.23 -1.94 -12.57
N LYS A 60 -5.09 -1.37 -12.15
CA LYS A 60 -4.22 -2.00 -11.17
C LYS A 60 -4.91 -2.10 -9.81
N ILE A 61 -5.52 -1.04 -9.29
CA ILE A 61 -6.23 -1.08 -8.00
C ILE A 61 -7.35 -2.14 -8.04
N ASP A 62 -8.17 -2.16 -9.10
CA ASP A 62 -9.26 -3.12 -9.25
C ASP A 62 -8.72 -4.56 -9.30
N TYR A 63 -7.59 -4.80 -9.96
CA TYR A 63 -6.91 -6.10 -9.92
C TYR A 63 -6.45 -6.48 -8.51
N LEU A 64 -5.84 -5.55 -7.77
CA LEU A 64 -5.35 -5.79 -6.42
C LEU A 64 -6.50 -6.04 -5.42
N GLU A 65 -7.61 -5.29 -5.54
CA GLU A 65 -8.82 -5.44 -4.71
C GLU A 65 -9.59 -6.73 -5.02
N ASN A 66 -9.73 -7.13 -6.29
CA ASN A 66 -10.40 -8.40 -6.63
C ASN A 66 -9.66 -9.62 -6.11
N ARG A 67 -8.33 -9.53 -6.06
CA ARG A 67 -7.50 -10.60 -5.50
C ARG A 67 -7.47 -10.56 -3.98
N LYS A 68 -7.84 -9.43 -3.35
CA LYS A 68 -7.82 -9.21 -1.91
C LYS A 68 -8.44 -10.39 -1.17
N ASP A 69 -9.64 -10.83 -1.53
CA ASP A 69 -10.32 -11.92 -0.83
C ASP A 69 -9.58 -13.29 -0.89
N GLU A 70 -8.71 -13.51 -1.86
CA GLU A 70 -7.78 -14.65 -1.89
C GLU A 70 -6.57 -14.47 -0.94
N LEU A 71 -6.26 -13.23 -0.53
CA LEU A 71 -5.13 -12.82 0.32
C LEU A 71 -5.48 -12.72 1.82
N PHE A 72 -6.77 -12.59 2.18
CA PHE A 72 -7.22 -12.39 3.59
C PHE A 72 -8.07 -13.53 4.15
N ARG A 73 -8.31 -14.60 3.38
CA ARG A 73 -8.89 -15.83 3.94
C ARG A 73 -7.81 -16.60 4.71
N SER A 74 -7.67 -16.25 5.98
CA SER A 74 -7.14 -17.15 7.02
C SER A 74 -8.18 -18.19 7.40
#